data_AF-A0A2H0L4Q3-F1
#
_entry.id   AF-A0A2H0L4Q3-F1
#
_cell.length_a   1.000
_cell.length_b   1.000
_cell.length_c   1.000
_cell.angle_alpha   90.00
_cell.angle_beta   90.00
_cell.angle_gamma   90.00
#
_symmetry.space_group_name_H-M   'P 1'
#
loop_
_entity.id
_entity.type
_entity.pdbx_description
1 polymer ?
#
loop_
_entity_poly.entity_id
_entity_poly.type
_entity_poly.pdbx_seq_one_letter_code
_entity_poly.pdbx_strand_id
1 'polypeptide(L)'
;MTDVTRIFSHDFADMQALNSWEKIAEATGGELQVDTNFRLHFKNQIGEGRTSKVIFRFIRNLQNANSIDNFTLLEEGKELFNRIICYGKNRVVTSVKEDAASIAEFGLLEKVRHYTQIEDQDTLDEVAQEMLDFHKPVKVIPTIEPNKSKIDLFEYGVGDRVRVIIKHALLEFDQIHRILEINISVGRNNEENIKIKIAEIGTKAIKSDEEQLAELTQRVEDLES
;
A
#
# COMPACT_ATOMS: atom_id res chain seq x y z
N MET A 1 -17.61 -44.30 -17.59
CA MET A 1 -18.05 -43.07 -16.90
C MET A 1 -16.87 -42.58 -16.10
N THR A 2 -16.20 -41.53 -16.57
CA THR A 2 -15.07 -40.93 -15.86
C THR A 2 -15.17 -39.44 -16.11
N ASP A 3 -15.92 -38.77 -15.26
CA ASP A 3 -15.90 -37.32 -15.17
C ASP A 3 -15.27 -36.98 -13.82
N VAL A 4 -13.95 -36.79 -13.86
CA VAL A 4 -13.21 -36.20 -12.76
C VAL A 4 -12.88 -34.80 -13.24
N THR A 5 -13.77 -33.85 -12.96
CA THR A 5 -13.44 -32.43 -12.96
C THR A 5 -12.23 -32.23 -12.04
N ARG A 6 -11.04 -32.22 -12.62
CA ARG A 6 -9.83 -31.73 -11.95
C ARG A 6 -10.04 -30.25 -11.68
N ILE A 7 -10.52 -29.95 -10.49
CA ILE A 7 -10.44 -28.60 -9.95
C ILE A 7 -8.94 -28.36 -9.73
N PHE A 8 -8.34 -27.53 -10.57
CA PHE A 8 -7.01 -27.02 -10.36
C PHE A 8 -7.07 -26.01 -9.19
N SER A 9 -6.90 -26.47 -7.96
CA SER A 9 -6.59 -25.58 -6.84
C SER A 9 -5.08 -25.32 -6.86
N HIS A 10 -4.66 -24.20 -7.44
CA HIS A 10 -3.33 -23.68 -7.19
C HIS A 10 -3.46 -22.55 -6.18
N ASP A 11 -2.78 -22.69 -5.05
CA ASP A 11 -2.54 -21.60 -4.12
C ASP A 11 -1.63 -20.59 -4.84
N PHE A 12 -2.13 -19.37 -5.05
CA PHE A 12 -1.42 -18.36 -5.85
C PHE A 12 -0.21 -17.77 -5.11
N ALA A 13 -0.08 -18.02 -3.81
CA ALA A 13 0.98 -17.46 -2.97
C ALA A 13 2.39 -17.97 -3.35
N ASP A 14 2.52 -19.20 -3.84
CA ASP A 14 3.83 -19.83 -4.12
C ASP A 14 4.20 -19.87 -5.61
N MET A 15 3.35 -19.33 -6.48
CA MET A 15 3.59 -19.41 -7.92
C MET A 15 4.58 -18.35 -8.38
N GLN A 16 5.64 -18.80 -9.07
CA GLN A 16 6.50 -17.95 -9.92
C GLN A 16 5.69 -17.03 -10.86
N ALA A 17 4.44 -17.40 -11.17
CA ALA A 17 3.49 -16.58 -11.91
C ALA A 17 3.06 -15.31 -11.16
N LEU A 18 2.75 -15.36 -9.85
CA LEU A 18 2.38 -14.16 -9.08
C LEU A 18 3.55 -13.17 -9.04
N ASN A 19 4.75 -13.65 -8.72
CA ASN A 19 5.98 -12.85 -8.78
C ASN A 19 6.24 -12.27 -10.18
N SER A 20 5.83 -12.97 -11.24
CA SER A 20 5.94 -12.46 -12.62
C SER A 20 4.90 -11.38 -12.90
N TRP A 21 3.67 -11.55 -12.43
CA TRP A 21 2.62 -10.54 -12.52
C TRP A 21 2.97 -9.29 -11.72
N GLU A 22 3.53 -9.44 -10.52
CA GLU A 22 4.02 -8.33 -9.70
C GLU A 22 5.12 -7.55 -10.41
N LYS A 23 6.06 -8.24 -11.08
CA LYS A 23 7.08 -7.58 -11.91
C LYS A 23 6.48 -6.84 -13.10
N ILE A 24 5.44 -7.39 -13.73
CA ILE A 24 4.72 -6.69 -14.81
C ILE A 24 4.03 -5.44 -14.24
N ALA A 25 3.40 -5.54 -13.08
CA ALA A 25 2.76 -4.41 -12.39
C ALA A 25 3.75 -3.35 -11.92
N GLU A 26 4.96 -3.74 -11.48
CA GLU A 26 6.06 -2.82 -11.20
C GLU A 26 6.55 -2.13 -12.48
N ALA A 27 6.69 -2.86 -13.58
CA ALA A 27 7.22 -2.32 -14.84
C ALA A 27 6.25 -1.40 -15.61
N THR A 28 4.97 -1.41 -15.25
CA THR A 28 3.90 -0.70 -16.00
C THR A 28 3.11 0.28 -15.12
N GLY A 29 3.53 0.49 -13.87
CA GLY A 29 2.79 1.31 -12.91
C GLY A 29 1.44 0.73 -12.49
N GLY A 30 1.15 -0.52 -12.86
CA GLY A 30 -0.11 -1.19 -12.59
C GLY A 30 -0.23 -1.75 -11.17
N GLU A 31 -1.44 -2.19 -10.86
CA GLU A 31 -1.80 -2.83 -9.61
C GLU A 31 -2.63 -4.08 -9.84
N LEU A 32 -2.39 -5.08 -8.99
CA LEU A 32 -3.04 -6.37 -9.05
C LEU A 32 -4.02 -6.52 -7.90
N GLN A 33 -5.22 -7.01 -8.22
CA GLN A 33 -6.23 -7.40 -7.23
C GLN A 33 -6.72 -8.79 -7.56
N VAL A 34 -6.69 -9.70 -6.60
CA VAL A 34 -7.45 -10.95 -6.69
C VAL A 34 -8.78 -10.73 -5.97
N ASP A 35 -9.89 -10.92 -6.67
CA ASP A 35 -11.22 -10.81 -6.06
C ASP A 35 -11.65 -12.10 -5.35
N THR A 36 -12.78 -12.04 -4.64
CA THR A 36 -13.34 -13.18 -3.90
C THR A 36 -13.80 -14.34 -4.81
N ASN A 37 -13.88 -14.13 -6.12
CA ASN A 37 -14.16 -15.16 -7.12
C ASN A 37 -12.89 -15.69 -7.80
N PHE A 38 -11.71 -15.42 -7.21
CA PHE A 38 -10.39 -15.81 -7.72
C PHE A 38 -10.06 -15.23 -9.10
N ARG A 39 -10.60 -14.06 -9.45
CA ARG A 39 -10.23 -13.36 -10.69
C ARG A 39 -9.11 -12.37 -10.41
N LEU A 40 -8.06 -12.43 -11.22
CA LEU A 40 -6.98 -11.45 -11.22
C LEU A 40 -7.39 -10.24 -12.06
N HIS A 41 -7.42 -9.07 -11.42
CA HIS A 41 -7.61 -7.78 -12.07
C HIS A 41 -6.28 -7.05 -12.14
N PHE A 42 -5.95 -6.54 -13.32
CA PHE A 42 -4.82 -5.65 -13.54
C PHE A 42 -5.37 -4.27 -13.91
N LYS A 43 -5.08 -3.25 -13.10
CA LYS A 43 -5.59 -1.87 -13.26
C LYS A 43 -4.48 -0.87 -12.99
N ASN A 44 -4.55 0.31 -13.62
CA ASN A 44 -3.63 1.40 -13.31
C ASN A 44 -3.81 1.91 -11.85
N GLN A 45 -5.01 1.76 -11.29
CA GLN A 45 -5.30 2.06 -9.88
C GLN A 45 -6.54 1.27 -9.42
N ILE A 46 -6.44 0.59 -8.28
CA ILE A 46 -7.54 -0.09 -7.60
C ILE A 46 -8.26 0.88 -6.65
N GLY A 47 -9.58 0.75 -6.55
CA GLY A 47 -10.43 1.50 -5.62
C GLY A 47 -11.05 2.76 -6.21
N GLU A 48 -12.03 3.30 -5.49
CA GLU A 48 -12.86 4.41 -5.91
C GLU A 48 -12.65 5.67 -5.06
N GLY A 49 -13.10 6.81 -5.56
CA GLY A 49 -13.16 8.04 -4.79
C GLY A 49 -14.33 8.02 -3.80
N ARG A 50 -14.05 7.84 -2.51
CA ARG A 50 -15.03 7.84 -1.41
C ARG A 50 -14.95 9.08 -0.52
N THR A 51 -14.12 10.06 -0.86
CA THR A 51 -13.72 11.20 -0.01
C THR A 51 -14.87 12.07 0.51
N SER A 52 -16.01 12.11 -0.19
CA SER A 52 -17.20 12.85 0.24
C SER A 52 -18.18 12.03 1.08
N LYS A 53 -18.04 10.69 1.09
CA LYS A 53 -18.94 9.75 1.77
C LYS A 53 -18.29 9.18 3.03
N VAL A 54 -17.02 8.78 2.93
CA VAL A 54 -16.26 8.15 4.01
C VAL A 54 -15.24 9.14 4.55
N ILE A 55 -15.53 9.64 5.75
CA ILE A 55 -14.71 10.63 6.46
C ILE A 55 -14.36 10.06 7.84
N PHE A 56 -13.10 9.71 8.03
CA PHE A 56 -12.56 9.31 9.32
C PHE A 56 -12.17 10.56 10.10
N ARG A 57 -12.75 10.75 11.29
CA ARG A 57 -12.58 11.99 12.06
C ARG A 57 -12.20 11.71 13.50
N PHE A 58 -11.16 12.39 13.96
CA PHE A 58 -10.77 12.50 15.37
C PHE A 58 -10.53 13.98 15.72
N ILE A 59 -11.42 14.58 16.50
CA ILE A 59 -11.29 15.95 17.00
C ILE A 59 -11.43 15.90 18.52
N ARG A 60 -10.38 16.31 19.23
CA ARG A 60 -10.32 16.22 20.70
C ARG A 60 -11.54 16.79 21.42
N ASN A 61 -12.08 17.91 20.91
CA ASN A 61 -13.17 18.65 21.55
C ASN A 61 -14.57 18.31 20.98
N LEU A 62 -14.69 17.34 20.07
CA LEU A 62 -15.95 16.97 19.42
C LEU A 62 -16.17 15.46 19.40
N GLN A 63 -16.19 14.82 20.58
CA GLN A 63 -16.32 13.36 20.71
C GLN A 63 -17.53 12.76 19.97
N ASN A 64 -18.68 13.46 19.98
CA ASN A 64 -19.88 12.98 19.27
C ASN A 64 -19.70 12.92 17.75
N ALA A 65 -18.84 13.77 17.18
CA ALA A 65 -18.56 13.81 15.75
C ALA A 65 -17.38 12.92 15.33
N ASN A 66 -16.69 12.30 16.29
CA ASN A 66 -15.54 11.43 16.00
C ASN A 66 -16.01 10.06 15.54
N SER A 67 -15.34 9.56 14.51
CA SER A 67 -15.53 8.23 13.92
C SER A 67 -14.27 7.37 14.03
N ILE A 68 -13.22 7.90 14.66
CA ILE A 68 -11.98 7.22 15.04
C ILE A 68 -11.95 7.13 16.57
N ASP A 69 -11.69 5.94 17.12
CA ASP A 69 -11.48 5.72 18.55
C ASP A 69 -10.02 5.93 18.94
N ASN A 70 -9.09 5.45 18.10
CA ASN A 70 -7.65 5.59 18.31
C ASN A 70 -6.92 5.77 16.98
N PHE A 71 -5.74 6.40 17.01
CA PHE A 71 -4.90 6.55 15.84
C PHE A 71 -3.42 6.55 16.21
N THR A 72 -2.61 6.07 15.28
CA THR A 72 -1.16 6.14 15.31
C THR A 72 -0.69 6.78 14.01
N LEU A 73 0.12 7.83 14.10
CA LEU A 73 0.84 8.37 12.95
C LEU A 73 2.25 7.83 13.00
N LEU A 74 2.59 6.98 12.03
CA LEU A 74 3.93 6.47 11.87
C LEU A 74 4.62 7.24 10.75
N GLU A 75 5.76 7.84 11.08
CA GLU A 75 6.69 8.42 10.12
C GLU A 75 7.86 7.45 9.97
N GLU A 76 7.87 6.68 8.88
CA GLU A 76 8.96 5.74 8.60
C GLU A 76 9.96 6.34 7.63
N GLY A 77 11.19 6.54 8.10
CA GLY A 77 12.30 7.08 7.30
C GLY A 77 13.26 6.05 6.71
N LYS A 78 12.92 4.75 6.76
CA LYS A 78 13.87 3.66 6.49
C LYS A 78 14.26 3.50 5.00
N GLU A 79 13.41 3.92 4.07
CA GLU A 79 13.67 3.81 2.62
C GLU A 79 13.37 5.12 1.88
N LEU A 80 13.83 6.24 2.43
CA LEU A 80 13.61 7.54 1.80
C LEU A 80 14.71 7.85 0.79
N PHE A 81 14.33 8.05 -0.47
CA PHE A 81 15.19 8.54 -1.53
C PHE A 81 14.50 9.70 -2.23
N ASN A 82 15.16 10.85 -2.27
CA ASN A 82 14.70 12.03 -3.02
C ASN A 82 15.47 12.24 -4.32
N ARG A 83 16.36 11.30 -4.66
CA ARG A 83 17.02 11.19 -5.96
C ARG A 83 17.15 9.72 -6.38
N ILE A 84 16.64 9.41 -7.56
CA ILE A 84 16.69 8.09 -8.16
C ILE A 84 17.53 8.16 -9.44
N ILE A 85 18.51 7.27 -9.56
CA ILE A 85 19.30 7.07 -10.78
C ILE A 85 19.06 5.65 -11.28
N CYS A 86 18.53 5.53 -12.50
CA CYS A 86 18.29 4.27 -13.16
C CYS A 86 19.21 4.11 -14.37
N TYR A 87 19.82 2.94 -14.51
CA TYR A 87 20.53 2.54 -15.71
C TYR A 87 19.80 1.40 -16.38
N GLY A 88 19.49 1.52 -17.67
CA GLY A 88 18.96 0.41 -18.45
C GLY A 88 20.05 -0.56 -18.91
N LYS A 89 19.68 -1.44 -19.83
CA LYS A 89 20.51 -2.56 -20.30
C LYS A 89 21.87 -2.05 -20.78
N ASN A 90 22.93 -2.64 -20.24
CA ASN A 90 24.32 -2.27 -20.54
C ASN A 90 24.62 -0.77 -20.38
N ARG A 91 23.82 -0.03 -19.58
CA ARG A 91 23.91 1.43 -19.39
C ARG A 91 23.72 2.24 -20.68
N VAL A 92 23.01 1.69 -21.67
CA VAL A 92 22.72 2.37 -22.94
C VAL A 92 21.78 3.56 -22.72
N VAL A 93 20.80 3.40 -21.83
CA VAL A 93 19.86 4.44 -21.41
C VAL A 93 20.04 4.72 -19.92
N THR A 94 19.87 5.97 -19.50
CA THR A 94 20.03 6.42 -18.11
C THR A 94 18.95 7.44 -17.78
N SER A 95 18.32 7.29 -16.61
CA SER A 95 17.32 8.23 -16.11
C SER A 95 17.71 8.73 -14.73
N VAL A 96 17.48 10.02 -14.49
CA VAL A 96 17.68 10.66 -13.18
C VAL A 96 16.41 11.43 -12.86
N LYS A 97 15.78 11.11 -11.73
CA LYS A 97 14.61 11.82 -11.20
C LYS A 97 14.91 12.26 -9.79
N GLU A 98 14.51 13.48 -9.45
CA GLU A 98 14.77 14.08 -8.13
C GLU A 98 13.61 14.96 -7.69
N ASP A 99 13.45 15.08 -6.37
CA ASP A 99 12.51 16.01 -5.76
C ASP A 99 13.28 17.12 -5.01
N ALA A 100 13.40 18.28 -5.66
CA ALA A 100 14.16 19.41 -5.14
C ALA A 100 13.60 19.95 -3.81
N ALA A 101 12.28 19.86 -3.60
CA ALA A 101 11.65 20.29 -2.35
C ALA A 101 12.11 19.40 -1.19
N SER A 102 12.03 18.07 -1.35
CA SER A 102 12.54 17.13 -0.36
C SER A 102 14.06 17.20 -0.17
N ILE A 103 14.84 17.50 -1.22
CA ILE A 103 16.30 17.67 -1.07
C ILE A 103 16.62 18.92 -0.23
N ALA A 104 15.86 20.00 -0.39
CA ALA A 104 16.06 21.22 0.39
C ALA A 104 15.71 21.03 1.87
N GLU A 105 14.71 20.19 2.17
CA GLU A 105 14.25 19.93 3.54
C GLU A 105 15.07 18.85 4.25
N PHE A 106 15.37 17.74 3.57
CA PHE A 106 15.95 16.54 4.18
C PHE A 106 17.40 16.27 3.77
N GLY A 107 17.97 17.05 2.84
CA GLY A 107 19.28 16.78 2.25
C GLY A 107 19.24 15.69 1.18
N LEU A 108 20.36 15.41 0.51
CA LEU A 108 20.38 14.45 -0.61
C LEU A 108 20.34 12.99 -0.13
N LEU A 109 19.33 12.24 -0.56
CA LEU A 109 19.14 10.82 -0.33
C LEU A 109 19.01 10.09 -1.67
N GLU A 110 20.08 9.40 -2.08
CA GLU A 110 20.19 8.84 -3.43
C GLU A 110 20.06 7.30 -3.46
N LYS A 111 19.34 6.81 -4.47
CA LYS A 111 19.31 5.38 -4.85
C LYS A 111 19.73 5.19 -6.30
N VAL A 112 20.57 4.18 -6.53
CA VAL A 112 20.97 3.74 -7.86
C VAL A 112 20.40 2.35 -8.15
N ARG A 113 19.77 2.16 -9.32
CA ARG A 113 19.24 0.86 -9.77
C ARG A 113 19.67 0.53 -11.20
N HIS A 114 19.92 -0.75 -11.45
CA HIS A 114 20.34 -1.26 -12.76
C HIS A 114 19.29 -2.25 -13.29
N TYR A 115 18.84 -2.03 -14.52
CA TYR A 115 17.91 -2.88 -15.23
C TYR A 115 18.61 -3.59 -16.38
N THR A 116 18.49 -4.91 -16.45
CA THR A 116 19.14 -5.71 -17.50
C THR A 116 18.33 -5.84 -18.78
N GLN A 117 17.06 -5.41 -18.77
CA GLN A 117 16.10 -5.63 -19.87
C GLN A 117 15.51 -4.33 -20.45
N ILE A 118 15.63 -3.20 -19.75
CA ILE A 118 15.06 -1.93 -20.22
C ILE A 118 16.05 -1.29 -21.20
N GLU A 119 15.68 -1.23 -22.47
CA GLU A 119 16.45 -0.57 -23.54
C GLU A 119 15.85 0.78 -23.95
N ASP A 120 14.61 1.04 -23.56
CA ASP A 120 13.84 2.22 -23.93
C ASP A 120 13.95 3.34 -22.87
N GLN A 121 14.16 4.57 -23.32
CA GLN A 121 14.38 5.72 -22.42
C GLN A 121 13.08 6.16 -21.75
N ASP A 122 11.96 6.17 -22.47
CA ASP A 122 10.66 6.60 -21.92
C ASP A 122 10.22 5.66 -20.81
N THR A 123 10.35 4.34 -21.04
CA THR A 123 10.09 3.31 -20.04
C THR A 123 11.02 3.47 -18.81
N LEU A 124 12.30 3.75 -19.02
CA LEU A 124 13.24 3.93 -17.90
C LEU A 124 12.92 5.19 -17.08
N ASP A 125 12.45 6.24 -17.74
CA ASP A 125 12.03 7.50 -17.13
C ASP A 125 10.76 7.34 -16.29
N GLU A 126 9.76 6.62 -16.79
CA GLU A 126 8.55 6.28 -16.04
C GLU A 126 8.89 5.48 -14.79
N VAL A 127 9.70 4.43 -14.92
CA VAL A 127 10.13 3.59 -13.79
C VAL A 127 10.92 4.40 -12.76
N ALA A 128 11.84 5.28 -13.19
CA ALA A 128 12.60 6.13 -12.28
C ALA A 128 11.70 7.12 -11.52
N GLN A 129 10.68 7.67 -12.20
CA GLN A 129 9.72 8.59 -11.61
C GLN A 129 8.82 7.88 -10.59
N GLU A 130 8.31 6.69 -10.93
CA GLU A 130 7.51 5.88 -10.01
C GLU A 130 8.29 5.49 -8.76
N MET A 131 9.56 5.09 -8.92
CA MET A 131 10.41 4.81 -7.76
C MET A 131 10.64 6.05 -6.90
N LEU A 132 10.80 7.24 -7.50
CA LEU A 132 10.93 8.47 -6.74
C LEU A 132 9.63 8.78 -5.99
N ASP A 133 8.47 8.67 -6.65
CA ASP A 133 7.17 8.93 -6.04
C ASP A 133 6.82 7.95 -4.91
N PHE A 134 7.40 6.75 -4.98
CA PHE A 134 7.29 5.73 -3.95
C PHE A 134 8.20 5.97 -2.74
N HIS A 135 9.46 6.36 -2.99
CA HIS A 135 10.48 6.49 -1.94
C HIS A 135 10.71 7.93 -1.45
N LYS A 136 10.04 8.94 -2.01
CA LYS A 136 10.21 10.33 -1.55
C LYS A 136 9.92 10.48 -0.04
N PRO A 137 10.65 11.36 0.69
CA PRO A 137 10.53 11.55 2.12
C PRO A 137 9.11 11.67 2.68
N VAL A 138 8.87 10.79 3.66
CA VAL A 138 7.69 10.50 4.50
C VAL A 138 6.33 11.05 4.08
N LYS A 139 5.57 10.13 3.51
CA LYS A 139 4.11 10.09 3.62
C LYS A 139 3.76 9.65 5.03
N VAL A 140 3.12 10.50 5.83
CA VAL A 140 2.57 10.08 7.12
C VAL A 140 1.62 8.91 6.85
N ILE A 141 1.87 7.73 7.42
CA ILE A 141 0.96 6.58 7.30
C ILE A 141 0.11 6.55 8.58
N PRO A 142 -1.10 7.14 8.57
CA PRO A 142 -2.05 6.94 9.65
C PRO A 142 -2.53 5.49 9.68
N THR A 143 -2.32 4.86 10.83
CA THR A 143 -3.12 3.71 11.25
C THR A 143 -4.25 4.23 12.11
N ILE A 144 -5.49 3.96 11.70
CA ILE A 144 -6.69 4.37 12.44
C ILE A 144 -7.46 3.16 12.93
N GLU A 145 -8.03 3.28 14.13
CA GLU A 145 -8.99 2.34 14.70
C GLU A 145 -10.36 3.02 14.65
N PRO A 146 -11.21 2.71 13.65
CA PRO A 146 -12.51 3.31 13.52
C PRO A 146 -13.48 2.86 14.60
N ASN A 147 -14.39 3.76 14.97
CA ASN A 147 -15.51 3.42 15.84
C ASN A 147 -16.56 2.62 15.05
N LYS A 148 -16.68 1.33 15.39
CA LYS A 148 -17.61 0.37 14.75
C LYS A 148 -19.06 0.82 14.72
N SER A 149 -19.51 1.60 15.71
CA SER A 149 -20.90 2.05 15.77
C SER A 149 -21.20 3.21 14.81
N LYS A 150 -20.17 3.84 14.25
CA LYS A 150 -20.28 5.05 13.42
C LYS A 150 -19.79 4.88 12.00
N ILE A 151 -19.21 3.73 11.68
CA ILE A 151 -18.61 3.45 10.39
C ILE A 151 -19.06 2.07 9.91
N ASP A 152 -19.58 2.01 8.68
CA ASP A 152 -19.97 0.77 8.02
C ASP A 152 -18.80 0.25 7.16
N LEU A 153 -18.33 -0.96 7.48
CA LEU A 153 -17.22 -1.62 6.78
C LEU A 153 -17.54 -1.97 5.32
N PHE A 154 -18.81 -1.98 4.92
CA PHE A 154 -19.21 -2.27 3.54
C PHE A 154 -19.21 -1.02 2.65
N GLU A 155 -19.01 0.18 3.22
CA GLU A 155 -19.02 1.44 2.45
C GLU A 155 -17.68 1.78 1.78
N TYR A 156 -16.59 1.12 2.19
CA TYR A 156 -15.23 1.32 1.68
C TYR A 156 -14.44 0.02 1.64
N GLY A 157 -13.45 -0.04 0.76
CA GLY A 157 -12.55 -1.18 0.64
C GLY A 157 -11.09 -0.80 0.48
N VAL A 158 -10.23 -1.82 0.42
CA VAL A 158 -8.81 -1.64 0.09
C VAL A 158 -8.68 -0.99 -1.29
N GLY A 159 -7.83 0.03 -1.37
CA GLY A 159 -7.60 0.85 -2.55
C GLY A 159 -8.46 2.11 -2.62
N ASP A 160 -9.55 2.22 -1.85
CA ASP A 160 -10.42 3.40 -1.87
C ASP A 160 -9.73 4.66 -1.30
N ARG A 161 -10.11 5.82 -1.84
CA ARG A 161 -9.64 7.13 -1.38
C ARG A 161 -10.66 7.73 -0.41
N VAL A 162 -10.23 7.99 0.82
CA VAL A 162 -11.04 8.48 1.93
C VAL A 162 -10.42 9.74 2.52
N ARG A 163 -11.23 10.56 3.20
CA ARG A 163 -10.72 11.74 3.89
C ARG A 163 -10.46 11.42 5.36
N VAL A 164 -9.27 11.77 5.85
CA VAL A 164 -8.88 11.58 7.25
C VAL A 164 -8.64 12.94 7.87
N ILE A 165 -9.34 13.22 8.98
CA ILE A 165 -9.28 14.47 9.73
C ILE A 165 -8.89 14.16 11.17
N ILE A 166 -7.67 14.52 11.57
CA ILE A 166 -7.17 14.39 12.94
C ILE A 166 -6.81 15.79 13.44
N LYS A 167 -7.53 16.27 14.46
CA LYS A 167 -7.24 17.51 15.18
C LYS A 167 -7.03 17.20 16.66
N HIS A 168 -5.77 17.07 17.05
CA HIS A 168 -5.38 16.72 18.41
C HIS A 168 -4.21 17.59 18.91
N ALA A 169 -4.51 18.51 19.82
CA ALA A 169 -3.54 19.48 20.35
C ALA A 169 -2.86 20.30 19.24
N LEU A 170 -1.57 20.08 19.00
CA LEU A 170 -0.78 20.77 17.96
C LEU A 170 -0.82 20.05 16.61
N LEU A 171 -1.37 18.85 16.56
CA LEU A 171 -1.49 18.06 15.33
C LEU A 171 -2.78 18.46 14.61
N GLU A 172 -2.62 19.04 13.42
CA GLU A 172 -3.69 19.27 12.45
C GLU A 172 -3.39 18.51 11.17
N PHE A 173 -4.21 17.51 10.89
CA PHE A 173 -4.08 16.61 9.75
C PHE A 173 -5.44 16.52 9.06
N ASP A 174 -5.54 17.00 7.84
CA ASP A 174 -6.76 16.97 7.03
C ASP A 174 -6.37 16.67 5.59
N GLN A 175 -6.37 15.39 5.25
CA GLN A 175 -5.82 14.93 3.97
C GLN A 175 -6.63 13.77 3.41
N ILE A 176 -6.57 13.62 2.08
CA ILE A 176 -7.14 12.48 1.37
C ILE A 176 -6.08 11.40 1.32
N HIS A 177 -6.44 10.22 1.82
CA HIS A 177 -5.55 9.07 1.88
C HIS A 177 -6.21 7.85 1.24
N ARG A 178 -5.39 6.91 0.81
CA ARG A 178 -5.79 5.66 0.22
C ARG A 178 -5.67 4.52 1.22
N ILE A 179 -6.74 3.74 1.36
CA ILE A 179 -6.75 2.57 2.24
C ILE A 179 -5.80 1.52 1.66
N LEU A 180 -4.75 1.20 2.41
CA LEU A 180 -3.79 0.17 2.05
C LEU A 180 -4.19 -1.19 2.60
N GLU A 181 -4.76 -1.20 3.81
CA GLU A 181 -5.03 -2.42 4.55
C GLU A 181 -6.21 -2.23 5.49
N ILE A 182 -7.05 -3.27 5.61
CA ILE A 182 -8.13 -3.36 6.59
C ILE A 182 -7.93 -4.68 7.35
N ASN A 183 -7.51 -4.58 8.59
CA ASN A 183 -7.33 -5.71 9.49
C ASN A 183 -8.52 -5.81 10.44
N ILE A 184 -9.26 -6.90 10.36
CA ILE A 184 -10.37 -7.22 11.25
C ILE A 184 -9.95 -8.42 12.09
N SER A 185 -9.87 -8.25 13.40
CA SER A 185 -9.61 -9.35 14.34
C SER A 185 -10.80 -9.53 15.28
N VAL A 186 -11.13 -10.77 15.62
CA VAL A 186 -12.21 -11.10 16.57
C VAL A 186 -11.59 -11.87 17.74
N GLY A 187 -11.64 -11.26 18.92
CA GLY A 187 -11.15 -11.85 20.16
C GLY A 187 -12.08 -12.92 20.71
N ARG A 188 -11.57 -13.75 21.63
CA ARG A 188 -12.31 -14.86 22.28
C ARG A 188 -13.57 -14.43 23.03
N ASN A 189 -13.69 -13.14 23.36
CA ASN A 189 -14.84 -12.57 24.04
C ASN A 189 -15.87 -11.95 23.07
N ASN A 190 -15.79 -12.23 21.76
CA ASN A 190 -16.51 -11.55 20.69
C ASN A 190 -16.19 -10.04 20.59
N GLU A 191 -15.09 -9.59 21.19
CA GLU A 191 -14.57 -8.24 20.96
C GLU A 191 -13.88 -8.21 19.60
N GLU A 192 -14.52 -7.59 18.62
CA GLU A 192 -13.86 -7.36 17.34
C GLU A 192 -13.01 -6.08 17.42
N ASN A 193 -11.90 -6.01 16.71
CA ASN A 193 -11.06 -4.83 16.56
C ASN A 193 -10.83 -4.63 15.06
N ILE A 194 -10.92 -3.37 14.62
CA ILE A 194 -10.71 -2.99 13.23
C ILE A 194 -9.54 -2.01 13.22
N LYS A 195 -8.51 -2.32 12.43
CA LYS A 195 -7.38 -1.45 12.18
C LYS A 195 -7.29 -1.17 10.69
N ILE A 196 -7.20 0.09 10.33
CA ILE A 196 -7.09 0.51 8.93
C ILE A 196 -5.77 1.25 8.76
N LYS A 197 -4.92 0.76 7.86
CA LYS A 197 -3.68 1.43 7.44
C LYS A 197 -3.99 2.25 6.20
N ILE A 198 -3.72 3.54 6.24
CA ILE A 198 -4.03 4.47 5.16
C ILE A 198 -2.76 5.25 4.82
N ALA A 199 -2.48 5.50 3.54
CA ALA A 199 -1.30 6.23 3.11
C ALA A 199 -1.63 7.27 2.04
N GLU A 200 -0.73 8.20 1.78
CA GLU A 200 -0.91 9.19 0.71
C GLU A 200 -1.14 8.49 -0.65
N ILE A 201 -1.76 9.21 -1.57
CA ILE A 201 -2.02 8.72 -2.93
C ILE A 201 -0.69 8.31 -3.61
N GLY A 202 -0.69 7.16 -4.27
CA GLY A 202 0.49 6.60 -4.95
C GLY A 202 1.38 5.70 -4.09
N THR A 203 1.07 5.50 -2.81
CA THR A 203 1.76 4.49 -1.98
C THR A 203 1.17 3.11 -2.28
N LYS A 204 2.02 2.13 -2.63
CA LYS A 204 1.60 0.71 -2.65
C LYS A 204 1.77 0.14 -1.25
N ALA A 205 0.89 -0.78 -0.85
CA ALA A 205 1.04 -1.53 0.39
C ALA A 205 2.24 -2.48 0.23
N ILE A 206 3.38 -2.11 0.81
CA ILE A 206 4.47 -3.07 1.02
C ILE A 206 4.14 -3.80 2.32
N LYS A 207 3.92 -5.11 2.26
CA LYS A 207 4.13 -5.93 3.45
C LYS A 207 5.62 -5.91 3.70
N SER A 208 6.07 -5.50 4.88
CA SER A 208 7.50 -5.52 5.17
C SER A 208 8.01 -6.97 5.04
N ASP A 209 9.28 -7.14 4.69
CA ASP A 209 9.91 -8.47 4.61
C ASP A 209 9.72 -9.25 5.93
N GLU A 210 9.63 -8.55 7.08
CA GLU A 210 9.32 -9.12 8.40
C GLU A 210 7.88 -9.63 8.51
N GLU A 211 6.89 -8.89 7.98
CA GLU A 211 5.48 -9.31 7.96
C GLU A 211 5.27 -10.51 7.04
N GLN A 212 5.95 -10.54 5.88
CA GLN A 212 5.92 -11.68 4.96
C GLN A 212 6.57 -12.93 5.60
N LEU A 213 7.68 -12.75 6.32
CA LEU A 213 8.38 -13.85 6.99
C LEU A 213 7.56 -14.40 8.18
N ALA A 214 6.87 -13.53 8.93
CA ALA A 214 6.00 -13.94 10.04
C ALA A 214 4.79 -14.74 9.54
N GLU A 215 4.17 -14.32 8.44
CA GLU A 215 3.04 -15.02 7.83
C GLU A 215 3.45 -16.37 7.22
N LEU A 216 4.64 -16.44 6.62
CA LEU A 216 5.24 -17.69 6.14
C LEU A 216 5.54 -18.66 7.29
N THR A 217 6.06 -18.14 8.42
CA THR A 217 6.37 -18.96 9.60
C THR A 217 5.10 -19.53 10.22
N GLN A 218 4.05 -18.72 10.34
CA GLN A 218 2.75 -19.16 10.86
C GLN A 218 2.11 -20.23 9.96
N ARG A 219 2.19 -20.07 8.62
CA ARG A 219 1.68 -21.05 7.66
C ARG A 219 2.43 -22.38 7.69
N VAL A 220 3.74 -22.37 7.97
CA VAL A 220 4.52 -23.60 8.12
C VAL A 220 4.12 -24.35 9.39
N GLU A 221 3.92 -23.63 10.51
CA GLU A 221 3.45 -24.24 11.76
C GLU A 221 2.06 -24.86 11.62
N ASP A 222 1.14 -24.21 10.91
CA ASP A 222 -0.22 -24.71 10.68
C ASP A 222 -0.27 -25.92 9.71
N LEU A 223 0.77 -26.13 8.89
CA LEU A 223 0.90 -27.28 7.99
C LEU A 223 1.62 -28.48 8.63
N GLU A 224 2.39 -28.25 9.68
CA GLU A 224 3.09 -29.28 10.45
C GLU A 224 2.27 -29.83 11.63
N SER A 225 1.12 -29.22 11.95
CA SER A 225 0.14 -29.66 12.96
C SER A 225 -0.99 -30.53 12.40
#